data_AF-A0A8S3FHU9-F1
#
_entry.id   AF-A0A8S3FHU9-F1
#
_cell.length_a   1.000
_cell.length_b   1.000
_cell.length_c   1.000
_cell.angle_alpha   90.00
_cell.angle_beta   90.00
_cell.angle_gamma   90.00
#
_symmetry.space_group_name_H-M   'P 1'
#
loop_
_entity.id
_entity.type
_entity.pdbx_description
1 polymer ?
#
loop_
_entity_poly.entity_id
_entity_poly.type
_entity_poly.pdbx_seq_one_letter_code
_entity_poly.pdbx_strand_id
1 'polypeptide(L)'
;NVFRLHEHILHYGYFLGNENIDDKNVVCCVDMKRRLNLSRNHTTTHLVNRILRELLNDSNLIQKASLIHEDYFIFEYSSINTNANDNIFEELEKRVRYLFVLIDVLRNFV
;
A
#
# COMPACT_ATOMS: atom_id res chain seq x y z
N ASN A 1 10.87 8.83 -11.98
CA ASN A 1 9.46 8.36 -11.98
C ASN A 1 9.32 7.17 -12.91
N VAL A 2 8.43 6.23 -12.60
CA VAL A 2 8.18 5.04 -13.43
C VAL A 2 6.71 5.00 -13.79
N PHE A 3 6.41 4.78 -15.06
CA PHE A 3 5.04 4.76 -15.60
C PHE A 3 4.82 3.48 -16.40
N ARG A 4 3.59 2.96 -16.42
CA ARG A 4 3.19 1.86 -17.30
C ARG A 4 2.42 2.42 -18.49
N LEU A 5 2.87 2.11 -19.70
CA LEU A 5 2.22 2.46 -20.95
C LEU A 5 1.93 1.18 -21.75
N HIS A 6 0.70 0.67 -21.69
CA HIS A 6 0.32 -0.64 -22.23
C HIS A 6 1.19 -1.77 -21.63
N GLU A 7 1.94 -2.45 -22.49
CA GLU A 7 2.88 -3.53 -22.15
C GLU A 7 4.29 -3.01 -21.80
N HIS A 8 4.52 -1.70 -21.89
CA HIS A 8 5.83 -1.09 -21.64
C HIS A 8 5.92 -0.44 -20.26
N ILE A 9 7.13 -0.48 -19.68
CA ILE A 9 7.49 0.24 -18.46
C ILE A 9 8.44 1.37 -18.85
N LEU A 10 8.01 2.61 -18.63
CA LEU A 10 8.80 3.81 -18.90
C LEU A 10 9.50 4.26 -17.62
N HIS A 11 10.83 4.31 -17.66
CA HIS A 11 11.66 4.91 -16.62
C HIS A 11 11.98 6.35 -17.01
N TYR A 12 11.34 7.33 -16.36
CA TYR A 12 11.53 8.76 -16.60
C TYR A 12 12.47 9.36 -15.56
N GLY A 13 13.56 9.96 -16.01
CA GLY A 13 14.55 10.59 -15.13
C GLY A 13 15.66 11.29 -15.92
N TYR A 14 16.69 11.69 -15.21
CA TYR A 14 17.89 12.29 -15.78
C TYR A 14 18.98 11.23 -15.91
N PHE A 15 19.67 11.23 -17.05
CA PHE A 15 20.87 10.44 -17.25
C PHE A 15 22.07 11.25 -16.75
N LEU A 16 22.79 10.72 -15.77
CA LEU A 16 23.94 11.35 -15.13
C LEU A 16 25.17 10.46 -15.38
N GLY A 17 25.70 10.53 -16.59
CA GLY A 17 26.79 9.68 -17.05
C GLY A 17 27.53 10.31 -18.22
N ASN A 18 28.78 9.89 -18.41
CA ASN A 18 29.58 10.24 -19.59
C ASN A 18 29.60 9.10 -20.63
N GLU A 19 28.97 7.97 -20.29
CA GLU A 19 28.80 6.79 -21.11
C GLU A 19 27.65 6.93 -22.12
N ASN A 20 27.58 5.99 -23.08
CA ASN A 20 26.54 6.01 -24.10
C ASN A 20 25.19 5.59 -23.51
N ILE A 21 24.19 6.44 -23.65
CA ILE A 21 22.82 6.20 -23.16
C ILE A 21 22.14 4.99 -23.83
N ASP A 22 22.64 4.55 -25.00
CA ASP A 22 22.09 3.44 -25.78
C ASP A 22 22.67 2.06 -25.40
N ASP A 23 23.46 1.94 -24.33
CA ASP A 23 23.91 0.64 -23.85
C ASP A 23 22.71 -0.22 -23.41
N LYS A 24 22.67 -1.45 -23.91
CA LYS A 24 21.60 -2.41 -23.62
C LYS A 24 21.79 -3.08 -22.26
N ASN A 25 23.01 -3.09 -21.74
CA ASN A 25 23.34 -3.73 -20.47
C ASN A 25 23.40 -2.69 -19.36
N VAL A 26 22.31 -2.57 -18.61
CA VAL A 26 22.21 -1.67 -17.47
C VAL A 26 21.94 -2.45 -16.18
N VAL A 27 22.47 -1.96 -15.07
CA VAL A 27 22.13 -2.47 -13.74
C VAL A 27 20.98 -1.64 -13.19
N CYS A 28 19.83 -2.29 -12.99
CA CYS A 28 18.65 -1.66 -12.42
C CYS A 28 18.61 -1.90 -10.90
N CYS A 29 18.71 -0.83 -10.13
CA CYS A 29 18.58 -0.86 -8.67
C CYS A 29 17.31 -0.12 -8.23
N VAL A 30 16.55 -0.72 -7.32
CA VAL A 30 15.41 -0.06 -6.67
C VAL A 30 15.77 0.34 -5.25
N ASP A 31 15.22 1.46 -4.78
CA ASP A 31 15.30 1.80 -3.36
C ASP A 31 14.47 0.79 -2.56
N MET A 32 15.16 -0.12 -1.88
CA MET A 32 14.55 -1.20 -1.11
C MET A 32 13.77 -0.70 0.10
N LYS A 33 14.23 0.38 0.75
CA LYS A 33 13.54 0.95 1.92
C LYS A 33 12.20 1.51 1.49
N ARG A 34 12.20 2.32 0.43
CA ARG A 34 10.98 2.86 -0.18
C ARG A 34 10.05 1.74 -0.66
N ARG A 35 10.58 0.73 -1.35
CA ARG A 35 9.79 -0.41 -1.84
C ARG A 35 9.11 -1.19 -0.71
N LEU A 36 9.80 -1.38 0.41
CA LEU A 36 9.27 -2.07 1.59
C LEU A 36 8.17 -1.25 2.26
N ASN A 37 8.40 0.04 2.46
CA ASN A 37 7.41 0.95 3.04
C ASN A 37 6.10 0.98 2.21
N LEU A 38 6.21 1.11 0.89
CA LEU A 38 5.06 1.03 -0.02
C LEU A 38 4.32 -0.32 0.10
N SER A 39 5.07 -1.43 0.22
CA SER A 39 4.51 -2.78 0.38
C SER A 39 3.71 -2.92 1.68
N ARG A 40 4.26 -2.38 2.77
CA ARG A 40 3.63 -2.36 4.09
C ARG A 40 2.34 -1.54 4.06
N ASN A 41 2.40 -0.32 3.55
CA ASN A 41 1.24 0.58 3.46
C ASN A 41 0.14 0.01 2.56
N HIS A 42 0.50 -0.67 1.46
CA HIS A 42 -0.45 -1.40 0.63
C HIS A 42 -1.11 -2.56 1.39
N THR A 43 -0.33 -3.36 2.12
CA THR A 43 -0.86 -4.45 2.94
C THR A 43 -1.82 -3.92 4.01
N THR A 44 -1.45 -2.83 4.69
CA THR A 44 -2.28 -2.17 5.71
C THR A 44 -3.60 -1.68 5.13
N THR A 45 -3.60 -1.12 3.91
CA THR A 45 -4.83 -0.68 3.22
C THR A 45 -5.83 -1.83 3.05
N HIS A 46 -5.35 -3.03 2.69
CA HIS A 46 -6.20 -4.23 2.59
C HIS A 46 -6.72 -4.69 3.96
N LEU A 47 -5.88 -4.65 5.00
CA LEU A 47 -6.30 -4.98 6.36
C LEU A 47 -7.39 -4.03 6.87
N VAL A 48 -7.20 -2.72 6.65
CA VAL A 48 -8.18 -1.69 7.03
C VAL A 48 -9.51 -1.94 6.33
N ASN A 49 -9.50 -2.16 5.01
CA ASN A 49 -10.73 -2.44 4.25
C ASN A 49 -11.47 -3.67 4.80
N ARG A 50 -10.75 -4.77 5.06
CA ARG A 50 -11.35 -6.00 5.59
C ARG A 50 -11.95 -5.79 6.98
N ILE A 51 -11.17 -5.22 7.91
CA ILE A 51 -11.59 -5.05 9.30
C ILE A 51 -12.72 -4.03 9.41
N LEU A 52 -12.71 -2.95 8.64
CA LEU A 52 -13.80 -1.97 8.62
C LEU A 52 -15.14 -2.62 8.23
N ARG A 53 -15.15 -3.51 7.23
CA ARG A 53 -16.35 -4.26 6.84
C ARG A 53 -16.87 -5.14 7.97
N GLU A 54 -15.97 -5.81 8.68
CA GLU A 54 -16.30 -6.65 9.84
C GLU A 54 -16.87 -5.81 11.00
N LEU A 55 -16.23 -4.69 11.35
CA LEU A 55 -16.64 -3.83 12.47
C LEU A 55 -17.95 -3.10 12.21
N LEU A 56 -18.16 -2.62 10.97
CA LEU A 56 -19.40 -1.96 10.57
C LEU A 56 -20.51 -2.96 10.22
N ASN A 57 -20.20 -4.26 10.11
CA ASN A 57 -21.12 -5.27 9.58
C ASN A 57 -21.80 -4.81 8.27
N ASP A 58 -21.06 -4.09 7.42
CA ASP A 58 -21.59 -3.46 6.20
C ASP A 58 -20.99 -4.14 4.96
N SER A 59 -21.77 -5.05 4.38
CA SER A 59 -21.44 -5.69 3.11
C SER A 59 -21.44 -4.70 1.93
N ASN A 60 -22.14 -3.57 2.06
CA ASN A 60 -22.24 -2.52 1.06
C ASN A 60 -21.21 -1.40 1.26
N LEU A 61 -20.23 -1.56 2.15
CA LEU A 61 -19.12 -0.61 2.24
C LEU A 61 -18.43 -0.50 0.87
N ILE A 62 -18.25 0.71 0.37
CA ILE A 62 -17.58 0.99 -0.91
C ILE A 62 -16.25 1.65 -0.63
N GLN A 63 -15.16 1.08 -1.13
CA GLN A 63 -13.88 1.78 -1.20
C GLN A 63 -13.97 2.84 -2.31
N LYS A 64 -13.83 4.12 -1.96
CA LYS A 64 -13.86 5.22 -2.93
C LYS A 64 -12.49 5.44 -3.56
N ALA A 65 -11.47 5.46 -2.72
CA ALA A 65 -10.09 5.70 -3.13
C ALA A 65 -9.10 5.13 -2.12
N SER A 66 -7.88 4.89 -2.56
CA SER A 66 -6.74 4.64 -1.68
C SER A 66 -5.47 5.25 -2.28
N LEU A 67 -4.72 5.98 -1.47
CA LEU A 67 -3.41 6.51 -1.82
C LEU A 67 -2.34 5.78 -1.00
N ILE A 68 -1.30 5.29 -1.65
CA ILE A 68 -0.15 4.68 -0.98
C ILE A 68 1.06 5.60 -1.17
N HIS A 69 1.51 6.21 -0.09
CA HIS A 69 2.78 6.91 0.00
C HIS A 69 3.80 6.05 0.76
N GLU A 70 5.09 6.41 0.76
CA GLU A 70 6.09 5.70 1.55
C GLU A 70 5.94 5.96 3.05
N ASP A 71 5.51 7.16 3.43
CA ASP A 71 5.37 7.55 4.85
C ASP A 71 3.96 7.32 5.41
N TYR A 72 2.94 7.30 4.56
CA TYR A 72 1.55 7.18 4.97
C TYR A 72 0.69 6.51 3.89
N PHE A 73 -0.55 6.18 4.24
CA PHE A 73 -1.57 5.82 3.28
C PHE A 73 -2.86 6.55 3.62
N ILE A 74 -3.72 6.75 2.62
CA ILE A 74 -5.07 7.26 2.80
C ILE A 74 -6.02 6.17 2.31
N PHE A 75 -7.07 5.90 3.08
CA PHE A 75 -8.15 5.00 2.71
C PHE A 75 -9.48 5.72 2.84
N GLU A 76 -10.16 5.93 1.71
CA GLU A 76 -11.46 6.59 1.66
C GLU A 76 -12.56 5.54 1.42
N TYR A 77 -13.61 5.58 2.23
CA TYR A 77 -14.74 4.69 2.12
C TYR A 77 -16.08 5.42 2.22
N SER A 78 -17.13 4.78 1.70
CA SER A 78 -18.53 5.12 1.92
C SER A 78 -19.20 3.96 2.64
N SER A 79 -19.95 4.27 3.69
CA SER A 79 -20.80 3.32 4.42
C SER A 79 -22.21 3.88 4.48
N ILE A 80 -23.21 3.03 4.30
CA ILE A 80 -24.61 3.41 4.58
C ILE A 80 -24.92 3.14 6.05
N ASN A 81 -24.17 2.22 6.67
CA ASN A 81 -24.27 1.99 8.10
C ASN A 81 -23.57 3.11 8.89
N THR A 82 -24.35 3.86 9.65
CA THR A 82 -23.90 4.94 10.55
C THR A 82 -23.72 4.46 11.99
N ASN A 83 -23.97 3.18 12.30
CA ASN A 83 -23.81 2.61 13.63
C ASN A 83 -22.33 2.32 13.95
N ALA A 84 -21.46 3.29 13.69
CA ALA A 84 -20.11 3.27 14.20
C ALA A 84 -20.21 3.52 15.72
N ASN A 85 -19.83 2.52 16.52
CA ASN A 85 -19.53 2.72 17.93
C ASN A 85 -18.39 3.76 18.02
N ASP A 86 -18.42 4.63 19.04
CA ASP A 86 -17.37 5.62 19.32
C ASP A 86 -15.96 5.02 19.34
N ASN A 87 -15.83 3.73 19.70
CA ASN A 87 -14.55 3.02 19.78
C ASN A 87 -14.11 2.34 18.47
N ILE A 88 -14.81 2.53 17.35
CA ILE A 88 -14.53 1.78 16.11
C ILE A 88 -13.09 1.96 15.62
N PHE A 89 -12.54 3.16 15.72
CA PHE A 89 -11.19 3.45 15.25
C PHE A 89 -10.12 2.83 16.14
N GLU A 90 -10.35 2.79 17.45
CA GLU A 90 -9.44 2.14 18.40
C GLU A 90 -9.40 0.62 18.14
N GLU A 91 -10.56 -0.01 17.95
CA GLU A 91 -10.64 -1.44 17.66
C GLU A 91 -10.06 -1.78 16.28
N LEU A 92 -10.33 -0.94 15.27
CA LEU A 92 -9.72 -1.06 13.94
C LEU A 92 -8.20 -1.05 14.06
N GLU A 93 -7.65 -0.04 14.74
CA GLU A 93 -6.21 0.15 14.89
C GLU A 93 -5.58 -1.05 15.60
N LYS A 94 -6.18 -1.50 16.71
CA LYS A 94 -5.72 -2.65 17.48
C LYS A 94 -5.66 -3.92 16.64
N ARG A 95 -6.71 -4.21 15.86
CA ARG A 95 -6.76 -5.40 14.97
C ARG A 95 -5.76 -5.31 13.83
N VAL A 96 -5.63 -4.14 13.21
CA VAL A 96 -4.66 -3.90 12.14
C VAL A 96 -3.24 -4.13 12.66
N ARG A 97 -2.87 -3.54 13.82
CA ARG A 97 -1.55 -3.73 14.44
C ARG A 97 -1.28 -5.21 14.71
N TYR A 98 -2.23 -5.92 15.30
CA TYR A 98 -2.08 -7.35 15.61
C TYR A 98 -1.83 -8.19 14.36
N LEU A 99 -2.66 -8.05 13.32
CA LEU A 99 -2.50 -8.80 12.08
C LEU A 99 -1.24 -8.41 11.32
N PHE A 100 -0.88 -7.13 11.32
CA PHE A 100 0.32 -6.66 10.66
C PHE A 100 1.56 -7.30 11.27
N VAL A 101 1.69 -7.31 12.60
CA VAL A 101 2.80 -7.99 13.30
C VAL A 101 2.85 -9.46 12.94
N LEU A 102 1.70 -10.15 12.94
CA LEU A 102 1.64 -11.57 12.60
C LEU A 102 2.10 -11.83 11.15
N ILE A 103 1.68 -11.00 10.19
CA ILE A 103 2.10 -11.11 8.79
C ILE A 103 3.59 -10.79 8.61
N ASP A 104 4.10 -9.75 9.27
CA ASP A 104 5.51 -9.35 9.16
C ASP A 104 6.42 -10.42 9.79
N VAL A 105 6.01 -11.01 10.92
CA VAL A 105 6.68 -12.17 11.54
C VAL A 105 6.72 -13.35 10.57
N LEU A 106 5.57 -13.75 10.00
CA LEU A 106 5.51 -14.87 9.06
C LEU A 106 6.36 -14.65 7.81
N ARG A 107 6.46 -13.41 7.31
CA ARG A 107 7.32 -13.06 6.18
C ARG A 107 8.82 -13.20 6.47
N ASN A 108 9.24 -13.18 7.73
CA ASN A 108 10.63 -13.39 8.11
C ASN A 108 11.00 -14.89 8.27
N PHE A 109 10.01 -15.79 8.16
CA PHE A 109 10.20 -17.25 8.26
C PHE A 109 10.12 -17.98 6.91
N VAL A 110 9.95 -17.25 5.80
CA VAL A 110 9.90 -17.75 4.41
C VAL A 110 10.93 -17.00 3.59
#